data_AF-A0A132A3Y3-F1
#
_entry.id   AF-A0A132A3Y3-F1
#
_cell.length_a   1.000
_cell.length_b   1.000
_cell.length_c   1.000
_cell.angle_alpha   90.00
_cell.angle_beta   90.00
_cell.angle_gamma   90.00
#
_symmetry.space_group_name_H-M   'P 1'
#
loop_
_entity.id
_entity.type
_entity.pdbx_description
1 polymer ?
#
loop_
_entity_poly.entity_id
_entity_poly.type
_entity_poly.pdbx_seq_one_letter_code
_entity_poly.pdbx_strand_id
1 'polypeptide(L)'
;MIDLIDHNQSDPNESKTTSNRIDGNNVCRKDFDRERSNHFRIEKDFYLTIFASALFSLKATSVLKPYPSDYFDQLNQEIQRDRLIETFNSITDSGDDSRSKNDALKLKEWILSQRTFRLKPIKFNEICSKARKIIEMNIDDKRRPLRPNFIFELENSTIRSRDVEFNKLRKDFDSFYAFHGSPMENFHSILHNGLLYCLNKRSLLGFGTYLSSKLEVAILFSPFSKNFYKDSCLGKKLSCVAVCEVIDHPDIETKSKLR
;
A
#
# COMPACT_ATOMS: atom_id res chain seq x y z
N MET A 1 -7.40 -2.02 1.15
CA MET A 1 -6.34 -2.63 1.96
C MET A 1 -5.24 -3.14 1.04
N ILE A 2 -3.99 -3.16 1.50
CA ILE A 2 -2.83 -3.61 0.71
C ILE A 2 -2.07 -4.71 1.47
N ASP A 3 -1.84 -5.82 0.80
CA ASP A 3 -1.07 -6.98 1.27
C ASP A 3 0.33 -6.99 0.65
N LEU A 4 1.38 -6.92 1.48
CA LEU A 4 2.79 -7.08 1.05
C LEU A 4 3.37 -8.42 1.50
N ILE A 5 4.05 -9.15 0.62
CA ILE A 5 4.74 -10.42 0.94
C ILE A 5 6.28 -10.25 0.84
N ASP A 6 7.03 -10.77 1.81
CA ASP A 6 8.50 -10.81 1.96
C ASP A 6 8.98 -12.25 2.27
N HIS A 7 10.18 -12.63 1.79
CA HIS A 7 10.66 -14.00 1.65
C HIS A 7 11.71 -14.44 2.70
N ASN A 8 11.99 -13.68 3.76
CA ASN A 8 13.06 -14.07 4.70
C ASN A 8 12.57 -14.28 6.13
N GLN A 9 12.43 -15.55 6.53
CA GLN A 9 12.35 -15.96 7.93
C GLN A 9 13.61 -16.75 8.28
N SER A 10 14.32 -16.29 9.32
CA SER A 10 15.32 -17.08 10.05
C SER A 10 14.89 -17.16 11.51
N ASP A 11 14.78 -18.40 12.01
CA ASP A 11 14.68 -18.78 13.42
C ASP A 11 15.88 -18.25 14.23
N PRO A 12 15.72 -17.95 15.54
CA PRO A 12 16.04 -18.99 16.53
C PRO A 12 15.24 -18.96 17.86
N ASN A 13 15.02 -20.16 18.40
CA ASN A 13 14.84 -20.43 19.83
C ASN A 13 16.14 -20.13 20.61
N GLU A 14 16.06 -19.46 21.77
CA GLU A 14 16.49 -20.00 23.09
C GLU A 14 16.51 -18.95 24.23
N SER A 15 15.69 -19.22 25.26
CA SER A 15 15.94 -19.13 26.71
C SER A 15 16.45 -17.82 27.38
N LYS A 16 15.70 -17.30 28.37
CA LYS A 16 15.94 -17.51 29.82
C LYS A 16 15.11 -16.55 30.68
N THR A 17 14.48 -17.13 31.69
CA THR A 17 13.67 -16.50 32.73
C THR A 17 14.56 -15.77 33.73
N THR A 18 14.35 -14.46 33.90
CA THR A 18 14.75 -13.76 35.13
C THR A 18 13.61 -12.85 35.58
N SER A 19 13.05 -13.20 36.73
CA SER A 19 12.09 -12.42 37.50
C SER A 19 12.70 -11.07 37.85
N ASN A 20 12.08 -9.98 37.41
CA ASN A 20 12.21 -8.67 38.03
C ASN A 20 10.81 -8.06 38.10
N ARG A 21 10.42 -7.62 39.30
CA ARG A 21 9.20 -6.84 39.54
C ARG A 21 9.33 -5.53 38.77
N ILE A 22 8.43 -5.27 37.82
CA ILE A 22 8.40 -4.01 37.07
C ILE A 22 7.07 -3.30 37.34
N ASP A 23 7.17 -2.02 37.72
CA ASP A 23 6.07 -1.09 37.85
C ASP A 23 5.22 -1.02 36.57
N GLY A 24 4.01 -1.57 36.63
CA GLY A 24 3.14 -1.82 35.47
C GLY A 24 2.70 -0.58 34.68
N ASN A 25 2.83 0.63 35.23
CA ASN A 25 2.39 1.86 34.56
C ASN A 25 3.44 2.48 33.62
N ASN A 26 4.74 2.25 33.83
CA ASN A 26 5.80 2.81 33.00
C ASN A 26 6.17 1.90 31.81
N VAL A 27 5.91 0.60 31.90
CA VAL A 27 6.13 -0.37 30.81
C VAL A 27 5.08 -0.23 29.73
N CYS A 28 3.79 -0.20 30.11
CA CYS A 28 2.68 -0.08 29.17
C CYS A 28 2.75 1.19 28.31
N ARG A 29 3.22 2.31 28.90
CA ARG A 29 3.38 3.59 28.18
C ARG A 29 4.54 3.57 27.20
N LYS A 30 5.69 3.00 27.59
CA LYS A 30 6.85 2.83 26.71
C LYS A 30 6.58 1.86 25.57
N ASP A 31 5.84 0.78 25.82
CA ASP A 31 5.46 -0.19 24.80
C ASP A 31 4.46 0.42 23.81
N PHE A 32 3.48 1.19 24.29
CA PHE A 32 2.55 1.94 23.45
C PHE A 32 3.26 3.00 22.59
N ASP A 33 4.18 3.77 23.17
CA ASP A 33 4.96 4.77 22.44
C ASP A 33 5.89 4.10 21.41
N ARG A 34 6.43 2.92 21.71
CA ARG A 34 7.26 2.12 20.80
C ARG A 34 6.45 1.52 19.65
N GLU A 35 5.28 0.93 19.93
CA GLU A 35 4.38 0.44 18.87
C GLU A 35 3.92 1.59 17.96
N ARG A 36 3.56 2.74 18.55
CA ARG A 36 3.17 3.93 17.79
C ARG A 36 4.30 4.47 16.92
N SER A 37 5.53 4.50 17.46
CA SER A 37 6.73 4.89 16.71
C SER A 37 7.02 3.92 15.56
N ASN A 38 6.85 2.61 15.79
CA ASN A 38 7.05 1.59 14.77
C ASN A 38 5.99 1.65 13.66
N HIS A 39 4.71 1.83 14.01
CA HIS A 39 3.64 2.03 13.03
C HIS A 39 3.90 3.23 12.14
N PHE A 40 4.32 4.36 12.74
CA PHE A 40 4.65 5.57 11.99
C PHE A 40 5.84 5.36 11.05
N ARG A 41 6.85 4.58 11.47
CA ARG A 41 7.98 4.21 10.60
C ARG A 41 7.52 3.37 9.40
N ILE A 42 6.73 2.32 9.65
CA ILE A 42 6.21 1.42 8.61
C ILE A 42 5.29 2.16 7.62
N GLU A 43 4.44 3.06 8.12
CA GLU A 43 3.58 3.92 7.31
C GLU A 43 4.41 4.80 6.36
N LYS A 44 5.38 5.56 6.89
CA LYS A 44 6.24 6.43 6.08
C LYS A 44 7.04 5.68 5.03
N ASP A 45 7.60 4.54 5.43
CA ASP A 45 8.35 3.67 4.53
C ASP A 45 7.47 3.23 3.36
N PHE A 46 6.24 2.83 3.63
CA PHE A 46 5.31 2.43 2.59
C PHE A 46 5.07 3.55 1.57
N TYR A 47 4.84 4.79 2.03
CA TYR A 47 4.71 5.96 1.14
C TYR A 47 5.95 6.17 0.26
N LEU A 48 7.15 6.10 0.84
CA LEU A 48 8.40 6.24 0.10
C LEU A 48 8.61 5.08 -0.89
N THR A 49 8.25 3.86 -0.50
CA THR A 49 8.37 2.65 -1.29
C THR A 49 7.47 2.68 -2.53
N ILE A 50 6.19 3.03 -2.39
CA ILE A 50 5.26 3.12 -3.54
C ILE A 50 5.63 4.28 -4.47
N PHE A 51 6.08 5.41 -3.92
CA PHE A 51 6.55 6.55 -4.71
C PHE A 51 7.79 6.16 -5.53
N ALA A 52 8.77 5.52 -4.89
CA ALA A 52 9.97 5.01 -5.56
C ALA A 52 9.61 4.02 -6.66
N SER A 53 8.70 3.08 -6.38
CA SER A 53 8.26 2.09 -7.38
C SER A 53 7.70 2.77 -8.64
N ALA A 54 6.90 3.83 -8.48
CA ALA A 54 6.41 4.63 -9.60
C ALA A 54 7.52 5.44 -10.30
N LEU A 55 8.41 6.09 -9.54
CA LEU A 55 9.50 6.93 -10.05
C LEU A 55 10.53 6.15 -10.88
N PHE A 56 10.89 4.95 -10.42
CA PHE A 56 11.89 4.10 -11.07
C PHE A 56 11.29 3.24 -12.20
N SER A 57 9.98 3.24 -12.39
CA SER A 57 9.32 2.54 -13.50
C SER A 57 9.63 3.15 -14.86
N LEU A 58 9.83 2.33 -15.90
CA LEU A 58 9.90 2.81 -17.28
C LEU A 58 8.61 3.55 -17.72
N LYS A 59 7.51 3.33 -17.01
CA LYS A 59 6.20 3.96 -17.24
C LYS A 59 5.97 5.20 -16.36
N ALA A 60 7.00 5.77 -15.73
CA ALA A 60 6.89 6.82 -14.71
C ALA A 60 5.94 7.97 -15.10
N THR A 61 5.97 8.44 -16.35
CA THR A 61 5.07 9.49 -16.86
C THR A 61 3.57 9.16 -16.71
N SER A 62 3.22 7.87 -16.71
CA SER A 62 1.84 7.40 -16.55
C SER A 62 1.48 7.01 -15.11
N VAL A 63 2.44 6.47 -14.34
CA VAL A 63 2.18 5.85 -13.03
C VAL A 63 2.58 6.73 -11.84
N LEU A 64 3.47 7.71 -12.03
CA LEU A 64 3.86 8.68 -11.01
C LEU A 64 2.86 9.85 -11.00
N LYS A 65 1.64 9.58 -10.53
CA LYS A 65 0.58 10.57 -10.41
C LYS A 65 -0.03 10.51 -9.00
N PRO A 66 0.02 11.59 -8.20
CA PRO A 66 0.59 12.91 -8.50
C PRO A 66 2.12 12.86 -8.59
N TYR A 67 2.70 13.87 -9.23
CA TYR A 67 4.13 14.12 -9.25
C TYR A 67 4.44 15.43 -8.51
N PRO A 68 5.67 15.60 -7.96
CA PRO A 68 6.06 16.84 -7.32
C PRO A 68 6.28 17.94 -8.37
N SER A 69 5.54 19.05 -8.25
CA SER A 69 5.53 20.15 -9.22
C SER A 69 6.90 20.78 -9.46
N ASP A 70 7.78 20.78 -8.46
CA ASP A 70 9.14 21.33 -8.54
C ASP A 70 10.04 20.59 -9.55
N TYR A 71 9.60 19.41 -10.00
CA TYR A 71 10.29 18.55 -10.95
C TYR A 71 9.51 18.44 -12.26
N PHE A 72 8.61 19.38 -12.57
CA PHE A 72 7.87 19.42 -13.81
C PHE A 72 8.29 20.62 -14.65
N ASP A 73 8.71 20.33 -15.87
CA ASP A 73 9.00 21.33 -16.88
C ASP A 73 7.70 21.75 -17.56
N GLN A 74 7.19 22.95 -17.23
CA GLN A 74 5.97 23.45 -17.85
C GLN A 74 6.11 23.74 -19.36
N LEU A 75 7.32 24.03 -19.85
CA LEU A 75 7.55 24.35 -21.26
C LEU A 75 7.45 23.08 -22.10
N ASN A 76 8.10 22.01 -21.65
CA ASN A 76 8.12 20.73 -22.36
C ASN A 76 6.99 19.77 -21.95
N GLN A 77 6.23 20.12 -20.90
CA GLN A 77 5.17 19.28 -20.32
C GLN A 77 5.68 17.90 -19.84
N GLU A 78 6.90 17.87 -19.30
CA GLU A 78 7.59 16.64 -18.92
C GLU A 78 8.14 16.68 -17.48
N ILE A 79 8.26 15.51 -16.87
CA ILE A 79 8.86 15.38 -15.54
C ILE A 79 10.38 15.31 -15.69
N GLN A 80 11.10 16.15 -14.95
CA GLN A 80 12.57 16.12 -14.79
C GLN A 80 13.00 14.90 -13.97
N ARG A 81 12.85 13.73 -14.56
CA ARG A 81 12.93 12.44 -13.88
C ARG A 81 14.31 12.17 -13.27
N ASP A 82 15.38 12.47 -13.99
CA ASP A 82 16.74 12.19 -13.53
C ASP A 82 17.08 13.01 -12.27
N ARG A 83 16.76 14.31 -12.29
CA ARG A 83 16.88 15.19 -11.12
C ARG A 83 16.05 14.69 -9.93
N LEU A 84 14.83 14.20 -10.20
CA LEU A 84 13.96 13.64 -9.17
C LEU A 84 14.53 12.34 -8.57
N ILE A 85 15.12 11.47 -9.39
CA ILE A 85 15.81 10.25 -8.94
C ILE A 85 17.02 10.59 -8.06
N GLU A 86 17.86 11.54 -8.47
CA GLU A 86 19.02 11.99 -7.69
C GLU A 86 18.61 12.55 -6.33
N THR A 87 17.54 13.35 -6.31
CA THR A 87 17.00 13.93 -5.07
C THR A 87 16.41 12.84 -4.18
N PHE A 88 15.62 11.93 -4.74
CA PHE A 88 15.05 10.81 -4.00
C PHE A 88 16.13 9.91 -3.38
N ASN A 89 17.18 9.57 -4.13
CA ASN A 89 18.31 8.78 -3.63
C ASN A 89 19.10 9.46 -2.51
N SER A 90 18.98 10.79 -2.38
CA SER A 90 19.58 11.58 -1.32
C SER A 90 18.73 11.60 -0.03
N ILE A 91 17.49 11.10 -0.07
CA ILE A 91 16.65 10.93 1.13
C ILE A 91 17.32 9.93 2.07
N THR A 92 17.37 10.28 3.36
CA THR A 92 17.84 9.40 4.43
C THR A 92 16.84 9.39 5.59
N ASP A 93 16.90 8.34 6.40
CA ASP A 93 16.09 8.21 7.62
C ASP A 93 16.80 8.67 8.90
N SER A 94 18.12 8.84 8.83
CA SER A 94 18.91 9.44 9.90
C SER A 94 18.56 10.92 10.04
N GLY A 95 18.00 11.31 11.19
CA GLY A 95 17.76 12.71 11.57
C GLY A 95 19.03 13.55 11.79
N ASP A 96 20.15 13.16 11.19
CA ASP A 96 21.37 13.94 11.14
C ASP A 96 21.24 14.95 9.99
N ASP A 97 20.40 15.95 10.26
CA ASP A 97 19.86 16.94 9.32
C ASP A 97 20.91 17.94 8.81
N SER A 98 22.17 17.80 9.23
CA SER A 98 23.24 18.75 8.88
C SER A 98 23.73 18.62 7.43
N ARG A 99 23.36 17.53 6.72
CA ARG A 99 23.76 17.28 5.31
C ARG A 99 22.61 16.91 4.39
N SER A 100 21.37 16.81 4.88
CA SER A 100 20.22 16.60 4.02
C SER A 100 20.13 17.81 3.08
N LYS A 101 20.34 17.59 1.78
CA LYS A 101 20.12 18.65 0.78
C LYS A 101 18.69 19.14 0.97
N ASN A 102 18.49 20.46 1.08
CA ASN A 102 17.18 21.08 1.31
C ASN A 102 16.07 20.47 0.41
N ASP A 103 16.41 20.16 -0.84
CA ASP A 103 15.49 19.55 -1.81
C ASP A 103 15.07 18.11 -1.47
N ALA A 104 15.93 17.31 -0.84
CA ALA A 104 15.61 15.95 -0.41
C ALA A 104 14.65 15.95 0.79
N LEU A 105 14.86 16.87 1.74
CA LEU A 105 13.92 17.07 2.86
C LEU A 105 12.56 17.53 2.34
N LYS A 106 12.52 18.55 1.47
CA LYS A 106 11.29 19.03 0.83
C LYS A 106 10.56 17.92 0.07
N LEU A 107 11.29 17.09 -0.69
CA LEU A 107 10.69 15.96 -1.40
C LEU A 107 10.13 14.91 -0.44
N LYS A 108 10.86 14.56 0.62
CA LYS A 108 10.39 13.62 1.65
C LYS A 108 9.11 14.13 2.30
N GLU A 109 9.10 15.40 2.71
CA GLU A 109 7.90 16.05 3.27
C GLU A 109 6.76 16.09 2.27
N TRP A 110 7.01 16.39 1.00
CA TRP A 110 5.99 16.35 -0.04
C TRP A 110 5.38 14.94 -0.20
N ILE A 111 6.19 13.88 -0.22
CA ILE A 111 5.71 12.50 -0.32
C ILE A 111 4.83 12.13 0.88
N LEU A 112 5.27 12.49 2.09
CA LEU A 112 4.60 12.11 3.34
C LEU A 112 3.40 13.00 3.69
N SER A 113 3.31 14.21 3.14
CA SER A 113 2.23 15.16 3.43
C SER A 113 1.02 15.03 2.50
N GLN A 114 1.01 14.02 1.61
CA GLN A 114 -0.10 13.80 0.70
C GLN A 114 -1.38 13.46 1.45
N ARG A 115 -2.35 14.37 1.46
CA ARG A 115 -3.62 14.22 2.20
C ARG A 115 -4.72 13.49 1.44
N THR A 116 -4.42 12.96 0.25
CA THR A 116 -5.44 12.29 -0.58
C THR A 116 -5.89 10.97 0.01
N PHE A 117 -5.06 10.33 0.84
CA PHE A 117 -5.41 9.11 1.56
C PHE A 117 -4.50 8.96 2.78
N ARG A 118 -4.96 8.16 3.76
CA ARG A 118 -4.17 7.77 4.91
C ARG A 118 -4.12 6.26 5.04
N LEU A 119 -2.92 5.72 5.26
CA LEU A 119 -2.72 4.31 5.49
C LEU A 119 -2.38 4.07 6.96
N LYS A 120 -3.02 3.06 7.53
CA LYS A 120 -2.73 2.59 8.87
C LYS A 120 -2.18 1.17 8.77
N PRO A 121 -0.95 0.88 9.22
CA PRO A 121 -0.50 -0.49 9.37
C PRO A 121 -1.35 -1.17 10.45
N ILE A 122 -1.87 -2.36 10.13
CA ILE A 122 -2.74 -3.14 11.01
C ILE A 122 -2.28 -4.59 11.09
N LYS A 123 -2.63 -5.27 12.18
CA LYS A 123 -2.47 -6.71 12.33
C LYS A 123 -3.66 -7.43 11.70
N PHE A 124 -3.49 -8.72 11.36
CA PHE A 124 -4.52 -9.54 10.71
C PHE A 124 -5.85 -9.60 11.51
N ASN A 125 -5.75 -9.61 12.83
CA ASN A 125 -6.89 -9.62 13.76
C ASN A 125 -7.57 -8.25 13.93
N GLU A 126 -7.08 -7.19 13.29
CA GLU A 126 -7.72 -5.86 13.25
C GLU A 126 -8.57 -5.66 11.97
N ILE A 127 -8.39 -6.51 10.94
CA ILE A 127 -9.12 -6.45 9.67
C ILE A 127 -10.63 -6.59 9.90
N CYS A 128 -11.48 -5.79 9.26
CA CYS A 128 -12.93 -5.94 9.40
C CYS A 128 -13.42 -7.38 9.04
N SER A 129 -14.48 -7.86 9.69
CA SER A 129 -14.90 -9.27 9.57
C SER A 129 -15.18 -9.73 8.14
N LYS A 130 -15.81 -8.87 7.32
CA LYS A 130 -16.09 -9.15 5.90
C LYS A 130 -14.80 -9.35 5.08
N ALA A 131 -13.82 -8.46 5.23
CA ALA A 131 -12.54 -8.55 4.53
C ALA A 131 -11.69 -9.73 5.06
N ARG A 132 -11.68 -9.95 6.38
CA ARG A 132 -10.93 -11.05 6.99
C ARG A 132 -11.42 -12.39 6.47
N LYS A 133 -12.73 -12.58 6.36
CA LYS A 133 -13.34 -13.82 5.86
C LYS A 133 -12.82 -14.18 4.47
N ILE A 134 -12.80 -13.25 3.52
CA ILE A 134 -12.30 -13.55 2.17
C ILE A 134 -10.80 -13.84 2.17
N ILE A 135 -10.02 -13.16 3.01
CA ILE A 135 -8.58 -13.40 3.14
C ILE A 135 -8.32 -14.79 3.73
N GLU A 136 -8.96 -15.16 4.84
CA GLU A 136 -8.85 -16.48 5.47
C GLU A 136 -9.24 -17.62 4.53
N MET A 137 -10.30 -17.43 3.72
CA MET A 137 -10.70 -18.41 2.69
C MET A 137 -9.66 -18.61 1.58
N ASN A 138 -8.70 -17.68 1.43
CA ASN A 138 -7.72 -17.66 0.36
C ASN A 138 -6.30 -17.96 0.81
N ILE A 139 -6.04 -17.92 2.11
CA ILE A 139 -4.78 -18.34 2.73
C ILE A 139 -4.98 -19.80 3.15
N ASP A 140 -4.86 -20.73 2.20
CA ASP A 140 -4.88 -22.18 2.48
C ASP A 140 -3.57 -22.58 3.17
N ASP A 141 -3.64 -23.14 4.38
CA ASP A 141 -2.49 -23.64 5.14
C ASP A 141 -1.64 -24.68 4.37
N LYS A 142 -2.20 -25.32 3.33
CA LYS A 142 -1.51 -26.37 2.56
C LYS A 142 -0.71 -25.86 1.36
N ARG A 143 -0.96 -24.64 0.88
CA ARG A 143 -0.21 -24.02 -0.21
C ARG A 143 0.69 -22.95 0.42
N ARG A 144 2.00 -22.98 0.15
CA ARG A 144 3.01 -22.06 0.71
C ARG A 144 2.45 -20.64 0.91
N PRO A 145 2.79 -19.96 2.02
CA PRO A 145 1.95 -18.91 2.58
C PRO A 145 1.88 -17.73 1.62
N LEU A 146 0.74 -17.54 0.97
CA LEU A 146 0.32 -16.25 0.41
C LEU A 146 -0.03 -15.25 1.53
N ARG A 147 0.58 -15.43 2.71
CA ARG A 147 0.29 -14.65 3.90
C ARG A 147 1.04 -13.33 3.78
N PRO A 148 0.36 -12.19 3.90
CA PRO A 148 1.03 -10.90 3.90
C PRO A 148 1.92 -10.76 5.14
N ASN A 149 3.10 -10.20 4.94
CA ASN A 149 4.03 -9.74 5.97
C ASN A 149 3.58 -8.39 6.54
N PHE A 150 3.00 -7.52 5.70
CA PHE A 150 2.45 -6.25 6.10
C PHE A 150 1.05 -6.05 5.52
N ILE A 151 0.16 -5.50 6.35
CA ILE A 151 -1.23 -5.19 5.98
C ILE A 151 -1.47 -3.73 6.29
N PHE A 152 -1.94 -3.01 5.27
CA PHE A 152 -2.28 -1.59 5.40
C PHE A 152 -3.78 -1.39 5.17
N GLU A 153 -4.45 -0.80 6.16
CA GLU A 153 -5.81 -0.33 6.04
C GLU A 153 -5.82 1.09 5.45
N LEU A 154 -6.71 1.30 4.48
CA LEU A 154 -6.99 2.62 3.93
C LEU A 154 -8.07 3.24 4.80
N GLU A 155 -7.74 4.32 5.51
CA GLU A 155 -8.73 5.02 6.33
C GLU A 155 -9.77 5.71 5.43
N ASN A 156 -11.05 5.40 5.66
CA ASN A 156 -12.14 6.08 4.97
C ASN A 156 -12.13 7.56 5.32
N SER A 157 -12.08 8.43 4.31
CA SER A 157 -12.09 9.87 4.49
C SER A 157 -13.46 10.43 4.17
N THR A 158 -14.07 11.19 5.09
CA THR A 158 -15.33 11.88 4.80
C THR A 158 -15.15 13.11 3.89
N ILE A 159 -13.91 13.44 3.52
CA ILE A 159 -13.57 14.62 2.72
C ILE A 159 -13.53 14.29 1.23
N ARG A 160 -13.24 13.04 0.85
CA ARG A 160 -13.16 12.65 -0.57
C ARG A 160 -14.56 12.46 -1.12
N SER A 161 -14.88 13.13 -2.23
CA SER A 161 -16.17 12.99 -2.92
C SER A 161 -16.53 11.51 -3.21
N ARG A 162 -15.54 10.71 -3.60
CA ARG A 162 -15.71 9.28 -3.88
C ARG A 162 -16.06 8.46 -2.64
N ASP A 163 -15.46 8.76 -1.49
CA ASP A 163 -15.76 8.07 -0.23
C ASP A 163 -17.17 8.46 0.25
N VAL A 164 -17.58 9.72 0.04
CA VAL A 164 -18.95 10.18 0.32
C VAL A 164 -19.97 9.46 -0.57
N GLU A 165 -19.70 9.35 -1.88
CA GLU A 165 -20.55 8.65 -2.83
C GLU A 165 -20.63 7.15 -2.52
N PHE A 166 -19.50 6.50 -2.25
CA PHE A 166 -19.44 5.11 -1.81
C PHE A 166 -20.28 4.86 -0.56
N ASN A 167 -20.15 5.73 0.45
CA ASN A 167 -20.93 5.61 1.69
C ASN A 167 -22.43 5.87 1.49
N LYS A 168 -22.84 6.63 0.47
CA LYS A 168 -24.26 6.77 0.10
C LYS A 168 -24.77 5.47 -0.52
N LEU A 169 -24.09 4.97 -1.55
CA LEU A 169 -24.48 3.74 -2.23
C LEU A 169 -24.49 2.54 -1.29
N ARG A 170 -23.56 2.46 -0.35
CA ARG A 170 -23.51 1.41 0.68
C ARG A 170 -24.73 1.38 1.62
N LYS A 171 -25.50 2.46 1.72
CA LYS A 171 -26.75 2.46 2.48
C LYS A 171 -27.89 1.77 1.72
N ASP A 172 -27.85 1.88 0.39
CA ASP A 172 -28.89 1.39 -0.51
C ASP A 172 -28.58 -0.03 -1.02
N PHE A 173 -27.30 -0.40 -1.07
CA PHE A 173 -26.79 -1.68 -1.58
C PHE A 173 -25.82 -2.31 -0.58
N ASP A 174 -25.77 -3.65 -0.51
CA ASP A 174 -24.74 -4.33 0.27
C ASP A 174 -23.35 -4.16 -0.37
N SER A 175 -22.30 -4.61 0.32
CA SER A 175 -20.94 -4.61 -0.17
C SER A 175 -20.25 -5.96 0.03
N PHE A 176 -19.38 -6.30 -0.90
CA PHE A 176 -18.50 -7.46 -0.83
C PHE A 176 -17.03 -7.03 -1.00
N TYR A 177 -16.11 -7.95 -0.70
CA TYR A 177 -14.67 -7.72 -0.88
C TYR A 177 -14.14 -8.60 -2.00
N ALA A 178 -13.16 -8.08 -2.73
CA ALA A 178 -12.45 -8.82 -3.78
C ALA A 178 -11.00 -8.33 -3.90
N PHE A 179 -10.14 -9.14 -4.50
CA PHE A 179 -8.73 -8.84 -4.72
C PHE A 179 -8.50 -8.18 -6.08
N HIS A 180 -7.60 -7.21 -6.12
CA HIS A 180 -7.04 -6.62 -7.32
C HIS A 180 -5.51 -6.76 -7.31
N GLY A 181 -4.96 -7.47 -8.29
CA GLY A 181 -3.53 -7.54 -8.49
C GLY A 181 -3.03 -6.45 -9.42
N SER A 182 -1.88 -5.85 -9.09
CA SER A 182 -1.22 -4.85 -9.93
C SER A 182 0.29 -4.87 -9.68
N PRO A 183 1.12 -4.52 -10.68
CA PRO A 183 2.51 -4.18 -10.45
C PRO A 183 2.68 -3.06 -9.42
N MET A 184 3.72 -3.15 -8.58
CA MET A 184 3.97 -2.21 -7.48
C MET A 184 4.01 -0.75 -7.94
N GLU A 185 4.56 -0.47 -9.12
CA GLU A 185 4.67 0.89 -9.65
C GLU A 185 3.32 1.58 -9.87
N ASN A 186 2.23 0.83 -9.97
CA ASN A 186 0.89 1.39 -10.15
C ASN A 186 0.28 1.87 -8.82
N PHE A 187 0.74 1.35 -7.68
CA PHE A 187 0.07 1.57 -6.39
C PHE A 187 0.11 3.01 -5.89
N HIS A 188 1.15 3.78 -6.27
CA HIS A 188 1.16 5.22 -6.06
C HIS A 188 -0.08 5.86 -6.67
N SER A 189 -0.26 5.73 -7.99
CA SER A 189 -1.44 6.28 -8.68
C SER A 189 -2.75 5.67 -8.20
N ILE A 190 -2.81 4.36 -7.93
CA ILE A 190 -4.04 3.70 -7.45
C ILE A 190 -4.51 4.29 -6.12
N LEU A 191 -3.60 4.57 -5.17
CA LEU A 191 -4.00 5.10 -3.87
C LEU A 191 -4.47 6.56 -3.96
N HIS A 192 -3.79 7.38 -4.78
CA HIS A 192 -4.18 8.78 -4.99
C HIS A 192 -5.46 8.90 -5.83
N ASN A 193 -5.52 8.21 -6.97
CA ASN A 193 -6.50 8.39 -8.03
C ASN A 193 -7.57 7.29 -8.06
N GLY A 194 -7.45 6.24 -7.25
CA GLY A 194 -8.31 5.05 -7.30
C GLY A 194 -7.95 4.13 -8.47
N LEU A 195 -8.69 3.03 -8.57
CA LEU A 195 -8.63 2.12 -9.72
C LEU A 195 -9.34 2.79 -10.90
N LEU A 196 -8.58 3.50 -11.73
CA LEU A 196 -9.09 4.26 -12.86
C LEU A 196 -9.58 3.32 -13.97
N TYR A 197 -10.91 3.28 -14.16
CA TYR A 197 -11.61 2.47 -15.16
C TYR A 197 -11.00 2.60 -16.58
N CYS A 198 -10.59 3.80 -16.98
CA CYS A 198 -10.04 4.09 -18.30
C CYS A 198 -8.59 3.63 -18.54
N LEU A 199 -7.83 3.30 -17.49
CA LEU A 199 -6.44 2.84 -17.60
C LEU A 199 -6.31 1.31 -17.65
N ASN A 200 -7.39 0.58 -17.35
CA ASN A 200 -7.45 -0.86 -17.48
C ASN A 200 -7.66 -1.22 -18.95
N LYS A 201 -6.54 -1.42 -19.68
CA LYS A 201 -6.56 -1.74 -21.11
C LYS A 201 -7.40 -2.99 -21.43
N ARG A 202 -7.97 -2.96 -22.64
CA ARG A 202 -8.75 -4.00 -23.32
C ARG A 202 -8.20 -5.40 -23.06
N SER A 203 -9.01 -6.23 -22.39
CA SER A 203 -8.84 -7.68 -22.38
C SER A 203 -9.99 -8.33 -23.17
N LEU A 204 -9.95 -9.65 -23.36
CA LEU A 204 -11.04 -10.47 -23.91
C LEU A 204 -12.40 -10.26 -23.21
N LEU A 205 -12.40 -9.64 -22.04
CA LEU A 205 -13.57 -9.39 -21.18
C LEU A 205 -14.07 -7.94 -21.20
N GLY A 206 -13.55 -7.09 -22.09
CA GLY A 206 -14.01 -5.72 -22.26
C GLY A 206 -13.24 -4.67 -21.45
N PHE A 207 -13.90 -3.55 -21.15
CA PHE A 207 -13.36 -2.43 -20.39
C PHE A 207 -13.83 -2.50 -18.94
N GLY A 208 -12.92 -2.39 -17.98
CA GLY A 208 -13.30 -2.47 -16.57
C GLY A 208 -12.15 -2.68 -15.60
N THR A 209 -12.46 -2.52 -14.32
CA THR A 209 -11.57 -2.91 -13.23
C THR A 209 -11.78 -4.38 -12.93
N TYR A 210 -10.75 -5.18 -13.15
CA TYR A 210 -10.79 -6.62 -12.91
C TYR A 210 -10.50 -6.94 -11.45
N LEU A 211 -11.42 -7.65 -10.83
CA LEU A 211 -11.33 -8.13 -9.46
C LEU A 211 -11.52 -9.65 -9.43
N SER A 212 -10.96 -10.30 -8.43
CA SER A 212 -11.07 -11.74 -8.21
C SER A 212 -11.49 -12.02 -6.78
N SER A 213 -12.38 -12.99 -6.57
CA SER A 213 -12.64 -13.56 -5.24
C SER A 213 -11.50 -14.47 -4.76
N LYS A 214 -10.56 -14.80 -5.65
CA LYS A 214 -9.43 -15.68 -5.41
C LYS A 214 -8.10 -14.93 -5.40
N LEU A 215 -7.38 -14.97 -4.29
CA LEU A 215 -6.05 -14.36 -4.13
C LEU A 215 -5.04 -14.98 -5.09
N GLU A 216 -5.08 -16.30 -5.30
CA GLU A 216 -4.21 -17.03 -6.24
C GLU A 216 -4.31 -16.52 -7.69
N VAL A 217 -5.45 -15.92 -8.07
CA VAL A 217 -5.62 -15.30 -9.39
C VAL A 217 -5.06 -13.87 -9.38
N ALA A 218 -5.39 -13.08 -8.35
CA ALA A 218 -4.93 -11.71 -8.26
C ALA A 218 -3.40 -11.62 -8.19
N ILE A 219 -2.73 -12.53 -7.46
CA ILE A 219 -1.28 -12.48 -7.30
C ILE A 219 -0.50 -12.69 -8.60
N LEU A 220 -1.09 -13.35 -9.61
CA LEU A 220 -0.50 -13.48 -10.95
C LEU A 220 -0.30 -12.12 -11.63
N PHE A 221 -1.08 -11.10 -11.21
CA PHE A 221 -0.97 -9.72 -11.69
C PHE A 221 -0.16 -8.82 -10.76
N SER A 222 0.35 -9.36 -9.66
CA SER A 222 1.17 -8.65 -8.66
C SER A 222 2.60 -9.23 -8.62
N PRO A 223 3.41 -9.05 -9.67
CA PRO A 223 4.77 -9.55 -9.68
C PRO A 223 5.61 -8.88 -8.59
N PHE A 224 6.59 -9.61 -8.06
CA PHE A 224 7.57 -9.03 -7.14
C PHE A 224 8.46 -8.02 -7.88
N SER A 225 8.57 -6.81 -7.35
CA SER A 225 9.48 -5.77 -7.83
C SER A 225 10.59 -5.50 -6.82
N LYS A 226 11.72 -4.98 -7.29
CA LYS A 226 12.77 -4.43 -6.43
C LYS A 226 12.20 -3.25 -5.64
N ASN A 227 12.50 -3.16 -4.35
CA ASN A 227 12.27 -1.96 -3.58
C ASN A 227 13.41 -0.97 -3.83
N PHE A 228 13.08 0.21 -4.36
CA PHE A 228 14.06 1.25 -4.70
C PHE A 228 14.34 2.21 -3.54
N TYR A 229 13.56 2.14 -2.45
CA TYR A 229 13.88 2.88 -1.24
C TYR A 229 14.94 2.13 -0.42
N LYS A 230 16.17 2.64 -0.45
CA LYS A 230 17.37 1.99 0.13
C LYS A 230 17.29 1.75 1.65
N ASP A 231 16.59 2.62 2.37
CA ASP A 231 16.49 2.58 3.84
C ASP A 231 15.22 1.83 4.29
N SER A 232 14.52 1.16 3.37
CA SER A 232 13.26 0.48 3.66
C SER A 232 13.42 -0.70 4.62
N CYS A 233 12.58 -0.72 5.65
CA CYS A 233 12.34 -1.84 6.56
C CYS A 233 11.27 -2.82 6.05
N LEU A 234 10.58 -2.53 4.93
CA LEU A 234 9.58 -3.43 4.35
C LEU A 234 10.18 -4.62 3.60
N GLY A 235 11.46 -4.51 3.21
CA GLY A 235 12.19 -5.55 2.49
C GLY A 235 12.71 -5.06 1.14
N LYS A 236 13.60 -5.87 0.54
CA LYS A 236 14.30 -5.53 -0.71
C LYS A 236 13.52 -5.86 -1.98
N LYS A 237 12.53 -6.74 -1.87
CA LYS A 237 11.70 -7.20 -2.98
C LYS A 237 10.28 -7.37 -2.47
N LEU A 238 9.32 -6.74 -3.13
CA LEU A 238 7.95 -6.63 -2.65
C LEU A 238 6.95 -6.97 -3.75
N SER A 239 5.87 -7.63 -3.38
CA SER A 239 4.65 -7.77 -4.18
C SER A 239 3.49 -7.14 -3.40
N CYS A 240 2.49 -6.61 -4.10
CA CYS A 240 1.40 -5.84 -3.52
C CYS A 240 0.06 -6.26 -4.13
N VAL A 241 -0.92 -6.64 -3.30
CA VAL A 241 -2.29 -6.94 -3.72
C VAL A 241 -3.25 -5.99 -3.01
N ALA A 242 -4.20 -5.42 -3.74
CA ALA A 242 -5.27 -4.63 -3.12
C ALA A 242 -6.46 -5.53 -2.74
N VAL A 243 -6.98 -5.36 -1.53
CA VAL A 243 -8.29 -5.87 -1.12
C VAL A 243 -9.26 -4.70 -1.18
N CYS A 244 -10.21 -4.79 -2.11
CA CYS A 244 -11.17 -3.74 -2.46
C CYS A 244 -12.54 -4.07 -1.88
N GLU A 245 -13.20 -3.06 -1.30
CA GLU A 245 -14.63 -3.12 -0.99
C GLU A 245 -15.41 -2.64 -2.23
N VAL A 246 -16.43 -3.40 -2.61
CA VAL A 246 -17.21 -3.19 -3.83
C VAL A 246 -18.68 -3.17 -3.47
N ILE A 247 -19.41 -2.15 -3.94
CA ILE A 247 -20.86 -2.07 -3.80
C ILE A 247 -21.50 -3.16 -4.67
N ASP A 248 -22.40 -3.96 -4.13
CA ASP A 248 -23.17 -4.96 -4.89
C ASP A 248 -24.30 -4.27 -5.68
N HIS A 249 -23.91 -3.57 -6.76
CA HIS A 249 -24.80 -2.84 -7.66
C HIS A 249 -25.13 -3.67 -8.91
N PRO A 250 -26.35 -3.57 -9.48
CA PRO A 250 -26.72 -4.28 -10.71
C PRO A 250 -25.80 -4.05 -11.91
N ASP A 251 -25.11 -2.90 -11.96
CA ASP A 251 -24.14 -2.56 -13.03
C ASP A 251 -22.82 -3.35 -12.95
N ILE A 252 -22.63 -4.15 -11.90
CA ILE A 252 -21.44 -4.98 -11.76
C ILE A 252 -21.65 -6.31 -12.49
N GLU A 253 -20.84 -6.52 -13.53
CA GLU A 253 -20.79 -7.80 -14.22
C GLU A 253 -20.08 -8.87 -13.37
N THR A 254 -20.87 -9.76 -12.75
CA THR A 254 -20.35 -10.93 -12.04
C THR A 254 -20.42 -12.17 -12.91
N LYS A 255 -19.29 -12.84 -13.18
CA LYS A 255 -19.25 -14.15 -13.87
C LYS A 255 -19.70 -15.35 -13.00
N SER A 256 -20.46 -15.11 -11.93
CA SER A 256 -20.97 -16.14 -11.01
C SER A 256 -22.47 -16.43 -11.15
N LYS A 257 -23.12 -16.02 -12.23
CA LYS A 257 -24.48 -16.46 -12.59
C LYS A 257 -24.48 -17.44 -13.76
N LEU A 258 -23.72 -18.53 -13.66
CA LEU A 258 -24.06 -19.78 -14.35
C LEU A 258 -24.75 -20.65 -13.30
N ARG A 259 -26.08 -20.76 -13.45
CA ARG A 259 -26.94 -21.67 -12.70
C ARG A 259 -26.48 -23.12 -12.88
#